data_AF-A0A932TJV6-F1
#
_entry.id   AF-A0A932TJV6-F1
#
_cell.length_a   1.000
_cell.length_b   1.000
_cell.length_c   1.000
_cell.angle_alpha   90.00
_cell.angle_beta   90.00
_cell.angle_gamma   90.00
#
_symmetry.space_group_name_H-M   'P 1'
#
loop_
_entity.id
_entity.type
_entity.pdbx_description
1 polymer ?
#
loop_
_entity_poly.entity_id
_entity_poly.type
_entity_poly.pdbx_seq_one_letter_code
_entity_poly.pdbx_strand_id
1 'polypeptide(L)' 'MLIFLLAVFGALGTLARYGLQGWLQNQSGVSFPTGTLAVNLLGCLLIGGLNRLALEHLWFPPEWRIALTIGFLGG' A
#
# COMPACT_ATOMS: atom_id res chain seq x y z
N MET A 1 12.02 12.61 -11.73
CA MET A 1 11.08 11.47 -11.94
C MET A 1 10.50 10.95 -10.63
N LEU A 2 11.34 10.67 -9.62
CA LEU A 2 10.90 10.08 -8.34
C LEU A 2 9.73 10.79 -7.64
N ILE A 3 9.77 12.13 -7.54
CA ILE A 3 8.70 12.91 -6.87
C ILE A 3 7.35 12.73 -7.58
N PHE A 4 7.36 12.70 -8.92
CA PHE A 4 6.15 12.46 -9.70
C PHE A 4 5.60 11.04 -9.46
N LEU A 5 6.48 10.03 -9.44
CA LEU A 5 6.08 8.66 -9.09
C LEU A 5 5.50 8.60 -7.67
N LEU A 6 6.13 9.25 -6.69
CA LEU A 6 5.63 9.35 -5.32
C LEU A 6 4.24 9.99 -5.25
N ALA A 7 4.01 11.08 -5.99
CA ALA A 7 2.72 11.75 -6.02
C ALA A 7 1.63 10.84 -6.64
N VAL A 8 1.92 10.20 -7.78
CA VAL A 8 0.98 9.33 -8.47
C VAL A 8 0.67 8.09 -7.63
N PHE A 9 1.69 7.37 -7.16
CA PHE A 9 1.48 6.17 -6.37
C PHE A 9 0.91 6.48 -4.99
N GLY A 10 1.28 7.61 -4.37
CA GLY A 10 0.68 8.09 -3.13
C GLY A 10 -0.82 8.34 -3.27
N ALA A 11 -1.24 9.07 -4.31
CA ALA A 11 -2.65 9.31 -4.58
C ALA A 11 -3.42 7.99 -4.82
N LEU A 12 -2.86 7.08 -5.61
CA LEU A 12 -3.46 5.78 -5.86
C LEU A 12 -3.58 4.93 -4.58
N GLY A 13 -2.54 4.94 -3.74
CA GLY A 13 -2.49 4.26 -2.46
C GLY A 13 -3.58 4.73 -1.51
N THR A 14 -3.66 6.05 -1.29
CA THR A 14 -4.67 6.66 -0.43
C THR A 14 -6.09 6.39 -0.91
N LEU A 15 -6.36 6.48 -2.21
CA LEU A 15 -7.67 6.17 -2.77
C LEU A 15 -8.02 4.68 -2.60
N ALA A 16 -7.07 3.77 -2.85
CA ALA A 16 -7.26 2.34 -2.67
C ALA A 16 -7.52 1.98 -1.20
N ARG A 17 -6.72 2.53 -0.27
CA ARG A 17 -6.88 2.35 1.17
C ARG A 17 -8.24 2.85 1.63
N TYR A 18 -8.61 4.07 1.25
CA TYR A 18 -9.89 4.67 1.63
C TYR A 18 -11.08 3.83 1.14
N GLY A 19 -11.06 3.44 -0.15
CA GLY A 19 -12.12 2.63 -0.75
C GLY A 19 -12.24 1.25 -0.09
N LEU A 20 -11.12 0.55 0.09
CA LEU A 20 -11.10 -0.80 0.66
C LEU A 20 -11.48 -0.79 2.15
N GLN A 21 -10.96 0.17 2.92
CA GLN A 21 -11.31 0.34 4.33
C GLN A 21 -12.81 0.57 4.49
N GLY A 22 -13.40 1.48 3.71
CA GLY A 22 -14.83 1.77 3.76
C GLY A 22 -15.69 0.56 3.36
N TRP A 23 -15.32 -0.12 2.27
CA TRP A 23 -16.03 -1.31 1.81
C TRP A 23 -16.03 -2.42 2.86
N LEU A 24 -14.87 -2.75 3.43
CA LEU A 24 -14.75 -3.77 4.48
C LEU A 24 -15.47 -3.38 5.77
N GLN A 25 -15.38 -2.11 6.17
CA GLN A 25 -16.06 -1.63 7.37
C GLN A 25 -17.58 -1.77 7.26
N ASN A 26 -18.15 -1.45 6.10
CA ASN A 26 -19.59 -1.54 5.85
C ASN A 26 -20.10 -2.99 5.92
N GLN A 27 -19.28 -3.98 5.54
CA GLN A 27 -19.65 -5.40 5.62
C GLN A 27 -19.59 -5.96 7.05
N SER A 28 -18.81 -5.35 7.93
CA SER A 28 -18.44 -5.89 9.24
C SER A 28 -19.27 -5.35 10.41
N GLY A 29 -20.11 -4.33 10.17
CA GLY A 29 -20.74 -3.53 11.23
C GLY A 29 -19.76 -2.57 11.92
N VAL A 30 -20.24 -1.80 12.90
CA VAL A 30 -19.49 -0.66 13.49
C VAL A 30 -18.72 -1.02 14.77
N SER A 31 -18.85 -2.25 15.28
CA SER A 31 -18.32 -2.63 16.58
C SER A 31 -16.80 -2.81 16.61
N PHE A 32 -16.16 -3.07 15.47
CA PHE A 32 -14.72 -3.29 15.37
C PHE A 32 -14.19 -2.68 14.06
N PRO A 33 -12.99 -2.04 14.06
CA PRO A 33 -12.42 -1.39 12.89
C PRO A 33 -11.82 -2.40 11.90
N THR A 34 -12.63 -3.36 11.43
CA THR A 34 -12.19 -4.45 10.53
C THR A 34 -11.59 -3.92 9.24
N GLY A 35 -12.16 -2.83 8.69
CA GLY A 35 -11.61 -2.21 7.49
C GLY A 35 -10.18 -1.71 7.70
N THR A 36 -9.95 -0.98 8.79
CA THR A 36 -8.63 -0.46 9.15
C THR A 36 -7.63 -1.58 9.43
N LEU A 37 -8.03 -2.61 10.16
CA LEU A 37 -7.17 -3.76 10.44
C LEU A 37 -6.76 -4.47 9.13
N ALA A 38 -7.72 -4.74 8.26
CA ALA A 38 -7.48 -5.47 7.03
C ALA A 38 -6.54 -4.73 6.07
N VAL A 39 -6.74 -3.42 5.85
CA VAL A 39 -5.84 -2.65 4.97
C VAL A 39 -4.41 -2.60 5.50
N ASN A 40 -4.23 -2.55 6.83
CA ASN A 40 -2.90 -2.56 7.45
C ASN A 40 -2.23 -3.94 7.33
N LEU A 41 -2.96 -5.03 7.61
CA LEU A 41 -2.41 -6.38 7.48
C LEU A 41 -2.01 -6.70 6.03
N LEU A 42 -2.85 -6.31 5.06
CA LEU A 42 -2.53 -6.42 3.64
C LEU A 42 -1.31 -5.56 3.28
N GLY A 43 -1.24 -4.31 3.75
CA GLY A 43 -0.11 -3.43 3.55
C GLY A 43 1.21 -4.04 4.05
N CYS A 44 1.22 -4.54 5.28
CA CYS A 44 2.40 -5.19 5.87
C CYS A 44 2.85 -6.42 5.09
N LEU A 45 1.90 -7.27 4.66
CA LEU A 45 2.20 -8.45 3.84
C LEU A 45 2.82 -8.07 2.49
N LEU A 46 2.24 -7.06 1.82
CA LEU A 46 2.72 -6.57 0.53
C LEU A 46 4.10 -5.92 0.65
N ILE A 47 4.36 -5.11 1.69
CA ILE A 47 5.69 -4.54 1.95
C ILE A 47 6.73 -5.64 2.15
N GLY A 48 6.41 -6.67 2.94
CA GLY A 48 7.30 -7.81 3.17
C GLY A 48 7.63 -8.55 1.87
N GLY A 49 6.61 -8.84 1.06
CA GLY A 49 6.79 -9.47 -0.25
C GLY A 49 7.61 -8.63 -1.23
N LEU A 50 7.31 -7.33 -1.33
CA LEU A 50 8.06 -6.39 -2.18
C LEU A 50 9.52 -6.26 -1.76
N ASN A 51 9.79 -6.17 -0.45
CA ASN A 51 11.16 -6.10 0.04
C ASN A 51 11.95 -7.37 -0.30
N ARG A 52 11.33 -8.54 -0.16
CA ARG A 52 11.96 -9.80 -0.57
C ARG A 52 12.28 -9.81 -2.07
N LEU A 53 11.31 -9.46 -2.92
CA LEU A 53 11.50 -9.39 -4.37
C LEU A 53 12.60 -8.40 -4.75
N ALA A 54 12.62 -7.21 -4.14
CA ALA A 54 13.60 -6.17 -4.40
C ALA A 54 15.02 -6.55 -3.93
N LEU A 55 15.15 -7.36 -2.88
CA LEU A 55 16.45 -7.89 -2.44
C LEU A 55 16.96 -9.01 -3.35
N GLU A 56 16.07 -9.82 -3.91
CA GLU A 56 16.43 -10.94 -4.77
C GLU A 56 16.70 -10.54 -6.23
N HIS A 57 16.20 -9.37 -6.69
CA HIS A 57 16.27 -8.96 -8.09
C HIS A 57 16.97 -7.60 -8.26
N LEU A 58 18.24 -7.62 -8.68
CA LEU A 58 19.07 -6.42 -8.93
C LEU A 58 18.56 -5.49 -10.04
N TRP A 59 17.61 -5.96 -10.87
CA TRP A 59 16.99 -5.19 -11.95
C TRP A 59 15.78 -4.38 -11.48
N PHE A 60 15.42 -4.46 -10.20
CA PHE A 60 14.34 -3.65 -9.64
C PHE A 60 14.84 -2.21 -9.36
N PRO A 61 14.38 -1.19 -10.09
CA PRO A 61 14.96 0.14 -9.94
C PRO A 61 14.62 0.73 -8.56
N PRO A 62 15.57 1.42 -7.89
CA PRO A 62 15.36 1.94 -6.53
C PRO A 62 14.15 2.88 -6.41
N GLU A 63 13.87 3.64 -7.46
CA GLU A 63 12.75 4.58 -7.54
C GLU A 63 11.37 3.90 -7.52
N TRP A 64 11.24 2.71 -8.13
CA TRP A 64 10.02 1.91 -8.07
C TRP A 64 9.82 1.32 -6.68
N ARG A 65 10.90 0.95 -6.00
CA ARG A 65 10.83 0.51 -4.60
C ARG A 65 10.24 1.60 -3.71
N ILE A 66 10.77 2.82 -3.83
CA ILE A 66 10.28 3.97 -3.07
C ILE A 66 8.83 4.30 -3.45
N ALA A 67 8.50 4.34 -4.74
CA ALA A 67 7.16 4.68 -5.21
C ALA A 67 6.10 3.67 -4.70
N LEU A 68 6.43 2.37 -4.68
CA LEU A 68 5.50 1.34 -4.21
C LEU A 68 5.41 1.27 -2.69
N THR A 69 6.54 1.35 -1.95
CA THR A 69 6.50 1.19 -0.49
C THR A 69 6.09 2.47 0.23
N ILE A 70 6.66 3.61 -0.13
CA ILE A 70 6.37 4.91 0.51
C ILE A 70 5.16 5.57 -0.15
N GLY A 71 5.05 5.51 -1.48
CA GLY A 71 3.90 6.05 -2.20
C GLY A 71 2.66 5.17 -2.02
N PHE A 72 2.57 4.06 -2.74
CA PHE A 72 1.33 3.27 -2.83
C PHE A 72 0.93 2.58 -1.52
N LEU A 73 1.85 1.86 -0.89
CA LEU A 73 1.53 1.13 0.34
C LEU A 73 1.55 2.04 1.58
N GLY A 74 2.24 3.19 1.49
CA GLY A 74 2.26 4.22 2.52
C GLY A 74 1.01 5.11 2.51
N GLY A 75 0.53 5.47 1.31
CA GLY A 75 -0.70 6.25 1.07
C GLY A 75 -1.96 5.51 1.51
#